data_AF-A0A4Q9VZV4-F1
#
_entry.id   AF-A0A4Q9VZV4-F1
#
_cell.length_a   1.000
_cell.length_b   1.000
_cell.length_c   1.000
_cell.angle_alpha   90.00
_cell.angle_beta   90.00
_cell.angle_gamma   90.00
#
_symmetry.space_group_name_H-M   'P 1'
#
loop_
_entity.id
_entity.type
_entity.pdbx_description
1 polymer ?
#
loop_
_entity_poly.entity_id
_entity_poly.type
_entity_poly.pdbx_seq_one_letter_code
_entity_poly.pdbx_strand_id
1 'polypeptide(L)'
;MNLEKMMDHMIGDKIRKLRKTLGLTQERFCEKYENKVSIDKYRLSAIENGRREKNKNPHYLTKDQLIFFSDLMNEDITTFMYGDTQRKHQLIKVMLLNIFMNGTTESGHTMDPKVEQTP
;
A
#
# COMPACT_ATOMS: atom_id res chain seq x y z
N MET A 1 9.64 -1.25 9.60
CA MET A 1 8.54 -0.85 8.70
C MET A 1 8.84 -1.37 7.29
N ASN A 2 7.93 -2.09 6.62
CA ASN A 2 8.13 -2.55 5.23
C ASN A 2 7.32 -1.67 4.27
N LEU A 3 8.00 -0.72 3.61
CA LEU A 3 7.40 0.28 2.74
C LEU A 3 6.71 -0.33 1.51
N GLU A 4 7.33 -1.33 0.89
CA GLU A 4 6.78 -2.02 -0.28
C GLU A 4 5.43 -2.67 0.06
N LYS A 5 5.36 -3.39 1.18
CA LYS A 5 4.12 -4.03 1.62
C LYS A 5 3.04 -3.00 1.99
N MET A 6 3.42 -1.87 2.59
CA MET A 6 2.48 -0.79 2.90
C MET A 6 1.90 -0.17 1.61
N MET A 7 2.75 0.09 0.62
CA MET A 7 2.34 0.59 -0.70
C MET A 7 1.37 -0.38 -1.40
N ASP A 8 1.70 -1.67 -1.42
CA ASP A 8 0.86 -2.72 -2.00
C ASP A 8 -0.54 -2.75 -1.36
N HIS A 9 -0.60 -2.67 -0.02
CA HIS A 9 -1.88 -2.58 0.71
C HIS A 9 -2.67 -1.31 0.37
N MET A 10 -2.01 -0.16 0.24
CA MET A 10 -2.69 1.10 -0.10
C MET A 10 -3.33 1.04 -1.49
N ILE A 11 -2.60 0.52 -2.48
CA ILE A 11 -3.10 0.33 -3.84
C ILE A 11 -4.25 -0.69 -3.85
N GLY A 12 -4.06 -1.83 -3.16
CA GLY A 12 -5.07 -2.88 -3.03
C GLY A 12 -6.38 -2.38 -2.42
N ASP A 13 -6.29 -1.60 -1.34
CA ASP A 13 -7.45 -0.99 -0.71
C ASP A 13 -8.16 0.03 -1.62
N LYS A 14 -7.40 0.77 -2.43
CA LYS A 14 -7.97 1.70 -3.41
C LYS A 14 -8.81 0.96 -4.46
N ILE A 15 -8.25 -0.10 -5.05
CA ILE A 15 -8.94 -0.97 -6.01
C ILE A 15 -10.18 -1.61 -5.38
N ARG A 16 -10.06 -2.13 -4.16
CA ARG A 16 -11.18 -2.71 -3.41
C ARG A 16 -12.31 -1.71 -3.19
N LYS A 17 -11.98 -0.47 -2.79
CA LYS A 17 -12.96 0.61 -2.58
C LYS A 17 -13.68 0.94 -3.88
N LEU A 18 -12.95 1.12 -4.98
CA LEU A 18 -13.54 1.33 -6.30
C LEU A 18 -14.53 0.22 -6.67
N ARG A 19 -14.12 -1.05 -6.58
CA ARG A 19 -15.00 -2.18 -6.90
C ARG A 19 -16.27 -2.15 -6.05
N LYS A 20 -16.14 -1.89 -4.74
CA LYS A 20 -17.28 -1.79 -3.84
C LYS A 20 -18.20 -0.60 -4.16
N THR A 21 -17.65 0.55 -4.54
CA THR A 21 -18.43 1.71 -4.99
C THR A 21 -19.21 1.41 -6.26
N LEU A 22 -18.66 0.57 -7.15
CA LEU A 22 -19.37 0.07 -8.34
C LEU A 22 -20.44 -1.00 -8.00
N GLY A 23 -20.54 -1.43 -6.73
CA GLY A 23 -21.49 -2.46 -6.30
C GLY A 23 -21.16 -3.88 -6.79
N LEU A 24 -19.91 -4.14 -7.19
CA LEU A 24 -19.52 -5.39 -7.84
C LEU A 24 -18.88 -6.38 -6.86
N THR A 25 -19.17 -7.67 -7.02
CA THR A 25 -18.33 -8.74 -6.46
C THR A 25 -17.03 -8.85 -7.26
N GLN A 26 -16.04 -9.59 -6.76
CA GLN A 26 -14.79 -9.82 -7.50
C GLN A 26 -15.04 -10.55 -8.84
N GLU A 27 -15.91 -11.57 -8.82
CA GLU A 27 -16.37 -12.27 -10.04
C GLU A 27 -17.00 -11.30 -11.04
N ARG A 28 -18.01 -10.53 -10.60
CA ARG A 28 -18.71 -9.59 -11.48
C ARG A 28 -17.80 -8.49 -12.02
N PHE A 29 -16.80 -8.09 -11.25
CA PHE A 29 -15.80 -7.13 -11.72
C PHE A 29 -14.95 -7.73 -12.86
N CYS A 30 -14.43 -8.94 -12.68
CA CYS A 30 -13.65 -9.62 -13.71
C CYS A 30 -14.48 -9.88 -14.97
N GLU A 31 -15.72 -10.38 -14.84
CA GLU A 31 -16.65 -10.56 -15.98
C GLU A 31 -16.90 -9.26 -16.74
N LYS A 32 -17.17 -8.16 -16.02
CA LYS A 32 -17.49 -6.86 -16.63
C LYS A 32 -16.32 -6.29 -17.45
N TYR A 33 -15.09 -6.56 -17.04
CA TYR A 33 -13.88 -5.97 -17.63
C TYR A 33 -12.97 -6.99 -18.33
N GLU A 34 -13.48 -8.20 -18.62
CA GLU A 34 -12.72 -9.29 -19.23
C GLU A 34 -12.06 -8.89 -20.56
N ASN A 35 -12.75 -8.08 -21.36
CA ASN A 35 -12.25 -7.57 -22.65
C ASN A 35 -11.34 -6.33 -22.52
N LYS A 36 -11.12 -5.82 -21.30
CA LYS A 36 -10.36 -4.58 -21.03
C LYS A 36 -9.05 -4.86 -20.32
N VAL A 37 -9.01 -5.86 -19.45
CA VAL A 37 -7.81 -6.22 -18.69
C VAL A 37 -7.82 -7.71 -18.37
N SER A 38 -6.68 -8.36 -18.55
CA SER A 38 -6.51 -9.74 -18.11
C SER A 38 -6.30 -9.79 -16.59
N ILE A 39 -7.39 -10.14 -15.87
CA ILE A 39 -7.38 -10.32 -14.42
C ILE A 39 -8.46 -11.32 -14.00
N ASP A 40 -8.05 -12.41 -13.36
CA ASP A 40 -8.98 -13.36 -12.76
C ASP A 40 -9.36 -12.96 -11.31
N LYS A 41 -10.40 -13.60 -10.77
CA LYS A 41 -10.88 -13.35 -9.40
C LYS A 41 -9.81 -13.55 -8.33
N TYR A 42 -8.98 -14.59 -8.43
CA TYR A 42 -7.96 -14.90 -7.42
C TYR A 42 -6.86 -13.85 -7.46
N ARG A 43 -6.45 -13.44 -8.65
CA ARG A 43 -5.49 -12.37 -8.85
C ARG A 43 -6.02 -11.04 -8.34
N LEU A 44 -7.26 -10.69 -8.66
CA LEU A 44 -7.93 -9.50 -8.12
C LEU A 44 -8.01 -9.56 -6.59
N SER A 45 -8.35 -10.72 -6.02
CA SER A 45 -8.37 -10.91 -4.57
C SER A 45 -6.99 -10.76 -3.94
N ALA A 46 -5.92 -11.26 -4.56
CA ALA A 46 -4.56 -11.06 -4.09
C ALA A 46 -4.17 -9.57 -4.10
N ILE A 47 -4.47 -8.87 -5.19
CA ILE A 47 -4.25 -7.42 -5.33
C ILE A 47 -5.05 -6.64 -4.29
N GLU A 48 -6.34 -6.93 -4.08
CA GLU A 48 -7.11 -6.20 -3.08
C GLU A 48 -6.58 -6.38 -1.65
N ASN A 49 -5.83 -7.46 -1.41
CA ASN A 49 -5.28 -7.80 -0.10
C ASN A 49 -3.79 -7.47 0.07
N GLY A 50 -3.15 -6.75 -0.86
CA GLY A 50 -1.71 -6.44 -0.71
C GLY A 50 -0.79 -7.65 -0.91
N ARG A 51 -1.29 -8.75 -1.49
CA ARG A 51 -0.53 -10.01 -1.60
C ARG A 51 0.25 -10.07 -2.91
N ARG A 52 1.57 -9.91 -2.79
CA ARG A 52 2.52 -10.05 -3.90
C ARG A 52 3.02 -11.50 -4.02
N GLU A 53 2.96 -12.06 -5.23
CA GLU A 53 3.60 -13.34 -5.55
C GLU A 53 4.99 -13.09 -6.13
N LYS A 54 6.00 -12.92 -5.26
CA LYS A 54 7.39 -12.61 -5.67
C LYS A 54 7.97 -13.60 -6.69
N ASN A 55 7.52 -14.85 -6.65
CA ASN A 55 8.02 -15.92 -7.51
C ASN A 55 7.35 -15.96 -8.91
N LYS A 56 6.26 -15.23 -9.12
CA LYS A 56 5.52 -15.24 -10.40
C LYS A 56 5.40 -13.88 -11.07
N ASN A 57 5.45 -12.79 -10.31
CA ASN A 57 5.41 -11.44 -10.87
C ASN A 57 6.33 -10.50 -10.07
N PRO A 58 7.39 -9.94 -10.69
CA PRO A 58 8.27 -8.99 -10.03
C PRO A 58 7.55 -7.69 -9.65
N HIS A 59 6.45 -7.36 -10.33
CA HIS A 59 5.67 -6.15 -10.12
C HIS A 59 4.33 -6.44 -9.44
N TYR A 60 3.86 -5.48 -8.64
CA TYR A 60 2.59 -5.61 -7.93
C TYR A 60 1.38 -5.63 -8.86
N LEU A 61 1.40 -4.76 -9.86
CA LEU A 61 0.46 -4.69 -10.98
C LEU A 61 1.26 -4.77 -12.27
N THR A 62 0.68 -5.38 -13.31
CA THR A 62 1.24 -5.27 -14.67
C THR A 62 1.02 -3.86 -15.21
N LYS A 63 1.73 -3.49 -16.28
CA LYS A 63 1.55 -2.18 -16.94
C LYS A 63 0.11 -1.99 -17.41
N ASP A 64 -0.50 -3.02 -18.00
CA ASP A 64 -1.87 -2.96 -18.50
C ASP A 64 -2.89 -2.82 -17.37
N GLN A 65 -2.68 -3.52 -16.24
CA GLN A 65 -3.51 -3.36 -15.05
C GLN A 65 -3.40 -1.95 -14.48
N LEU A 66 -2.20 -1.39 -14.47
CA LEU A 66 -1.95 -0.05 -13.97
C LEU A 66 -2.67 1.00 -14.83
N ILE A 67 -2.56 0.91 -16.16
CA ILE A 67 -3.28 1.81 -17.08
C ILE A 67 -4.80 1.64 -16.90
N PHE A 68 -5.30 0.41 -16.90
CA PHE A 68 -6.71 0.12 -16.72
C PHE A 68 -7.30 0.73 -15.43
N PHE A 69 -6.65 0.54 -14.29
CA PHE A 69 -7.15 1.09 -13.02
C PHE A 69 -7.02 2.61 -12.95
N SER A 70 -5.97 3.19 -13.55
CA SER A 70 -5.80 4.64 -13.68
C SER A 70 -6.97 5.25 -14.46
N ASP A 71 -7.27 4.69 -15.63
CA ASP A 71 -8.36 5.13 -16.50
C ASP A 71 -9.72 4.94 -15.81
N LEU A 72 -9.93 3.79 -15.17
CA LEU A 72 -11.20 3.48 -14.50
C LEU A 72 -11.48 4.40 -13.30
N MET A 73 -10.43 4.92 -12.66
CA MET A 73 -10.53 5.88 -11.56
C MET A 73 -10.51 7.35 -12.04
N ASN A 74 -10.28 7.59 -13.33
CA ASN A 74 -10.08 8.92 -13.90
C ASN A 74 -8.96 9.71 -13.18
N GLU A 75 -7.84 9.04 -12.95
CA GLU A 75 -6.64 9.62 -12.34
C GLU A 75 -5.43 9.36 -13.22
N ASP A 76 -4.39 10.18 -13.10
CA ASP A 76 -3.09 9.84 -13.68
C ASP A 76 -2.40 8.73 -12.87
N ILE A 77 -1.48 8.02 -13.53
CA ILE A 77 -0.76 6.88 -12.98
C ILE A 77 -0.05 7.22 -11.65
N THR A 78 0.53 8.41 -11.53
CA THR A 78 1.27 8.82 -10.34
C THR A 78 0.32 9.04 -9.17
N THR A 79 -0.82 9.69 -9.41
CA THR A 79 -1.86 9.90 -8.40
C THR A 79 -2.52 8.57 -8.01
N PHE A 80 -2.73 7.66 -8.96
CA PHE A 80 -3.22 6.32 -8.68
C PHE A 80 -2.28 5.56 -7.74
N MET A 81 -0.99 5.50 -8.06
CA MET A 81 0.01 4.72 -7.33
C MET A 81 0.38 5.32 -5.96
N TYR A 82 0.53 6.63 -5.89
CA TYR A 82 1.10 7.30 -4.72
C TYR A 82 0.11 8.18 -3.95
N GLY A 83 -1.08 8.40 -4.50
CA GLY A 83 -2.06 9.34 -3.97
C GLY A 83 -1.80 10.79 -4.36
N ASP A 84 -2.78 11.64 -4.05
CA ASP A 84 -2.63 13.09 -4.16
C ASP A 84 -1.61 13.65 -3.15
N THR A 85 -1.29 14.94 -3.28
CA THR A 85 -0.32 15.62 -2.42
C THR A 85 -0.68 15.56 -0.93
N GLN A 86 -1.97 15.67 -0.58
CA GLN A 86 -2.41 15.62 0.81
C GLN A 86 -2.19 14.23 1.42
N ARG A 87 -2.55 13.20 0.66
CA ARG A 87 -2.37 11.81 1.09
C ARG A 87 -0.90 11.42 1.19
N LYS A 88 -0.07 11.90 0.26
CA LYS A 88 1.39 11.77 0.33
C LYS A 88 1.94 12.41 1.61
N HIS A 89 1.53 13.64 1.93
CA HIS A 89 1.94 14.31 3.17
C HIS A 89 1.49 13.56 4.42
N GLN A 90 0.26 13.05 4.45
CA GLN A 90 -0.24 12.28 5.59
C GLN A 90 0.55 11.00 5.80
N LEU A 91 0.88 10.29 4.71
CA LEU A 91 1.72 9.10 4.76
C LEU A 91 3.12 9.42 5.29
N ILE A 92 3.75 10.48 4.79
CA ILE A 92 5.08 10.93 5.26
C ILE A 92 5.03 11.27 6.76
N LYS A 93 4.00 12.00 7.22
CA LYS A 93 3.81 12.31 8.65
C LYS A 93 3.73 11.05 9.51
N VAL A 94 2.96 10.05 9.08
CA VAL A 94 2.83 8.77 9.80
C VAL A 94 4.15 8.00 9.80
N MET A 95 4.89 7.98 8.69
CA MET A 95 6.21 7.35 8.61
C MET A 95 7.21 8.02 9.57
N LEU A 96 7.28 9.36 9.55
CA LEU A 96 8.14 10.12 10.45
C LEU A 96 7.76 9.90 11.91
N LEU A 97 6.47 9.92 12.25
CA LEU A 97 6.00 9.63 13.60
C LEU A 97 6.40 8.22 14.04
N ASN A 98 6.25 7.22 13.17
CA ASN A 98 6.65 5.84 13.44
C ASN A 98 8.17 5.72 13.69
N ILE A 99 8.98 6.48 12.94
CA ILE A 99 10.42 6.56 13.13
C ILE A 99 10.75 7.25 14.46
N PHE A 100 10.10 8.35 14.80
CA PHE A 100 10.36 9.05 16.06
C PHE A 100 9.96 8.22 17.28
N MET A 101 8.77 7.60 17.26
CA MET A 101 8.28 6.79 18.39
C MET A 101 9.09 5.50 18.61
N ASN A 102 9.63 4.90 17.54
CA ASN A 102 10.45 3.68 17.64
C ASN A 102 11.95 3.95 17.59
N GLY A 103 12.38 5.17 17.27
CA GLY A 103 13.77 5.60 17.33
C GLY A 103 14.24 5.95 18.74
N THR A 104 13.30 6.12 19.67
CA THR A 104 13.57 6.37 21.10
C THR A 104 13.69 5.08 21.93
N THR A 105 13.61 3.89 21.32
CA THR A 105 13.75 2.61 22.04
C THR A 105 15.19 2.11 22.13
N GLU A 106 16.18 2.86 21.66
CA GLU A 106 17.54 2.66 22.18
C GLU A 106 17.58 3.22 23.61
N SER A 107 17.52 2.28 24.54
CA SER A 107 17.79 2.42 25.98
C SER A 107 18.81 3.52 26.27
N GLY A 108 18.48 4.35 27.25
CA GLY A 108 19.35 5.42 27.74
C GLY A 108 20.81 4.98 27.87
N HIS A 109 21.69 5.88 27.44
CA HIS A 109 23.12 5.92 27.68
C HIS A 109 23.64 4.82 28.64
N THR A 110 24.09 3.70 28.10
CA THR A 110 24.88 2.70 28.83
C THR A 110 26.31 3.20 29.16
N MET A 111 26.59 4.49 28.92
CA MET A 111 27.86 5.15 29.20
C MET A 111 27.74 6.29 30.21
N ASP A 112 26.55 6.57 30.75
CA ASP A 112 26.46 7.55 31.84
C ASP A 112 27.05 6.92 33.11
N PRO A 113 28.08 7.52 33.73
CA PRO A 113 28.68 6.98 34.93
C PRO A 113 27.61 6.90 36.02
N LYS A 114 27.49 5.73 36.64
CA LYS A 114 26.64 5.54 37.82
C LYS A 114 27.15 6.47 38.91
N VAL A 115 26.48 7.60 39.11
CA VAL A 115 26.70 8.42 40.30
C VAL A 115 26.08 7.65 41.46
N GLU A 116 26.94 7.08 42.30
CA GLU A 116 26.57 6.50 43.59
C GLU A 116 25.84 7.58 44.39
N GLN A 117 24.55 7.36 44.66
CA GLN A 117 23.85 8.15 45.67
C GLN A 117 24.31 7.63 47.02
N THR A 118 25.17 8.40 47.67
CA THR A 118 25.57 8.18 49.06
C THR A 118 24.40 8.58 49.98
N PRO A 119 24.24 7.91 51.14
CA PRO A 119 23.06 8.03 52.01
C PRO A 119 22.81 9.42 52.58
#